data_AF-A0A965UKY1-F1
#
_entry.id   AF-A0A965UKY1-F1
#
_cell.length_a   1.000
_cell.length_b   1.000
_cell.length_c   1.000
_cell.angle_alpha   90.00
_cell.angle_beta   90.00
_cell.angle_gamma   90.00
#
_symmetry.space_group_name_H-M   'P 1'
#
loop_
_entity.id
_entity.type
_entity.pdbx_description
1 polymer ?
#
loop_
_entity_poly.entity_id
_entity_poly.type
_entity_poly.pdbx_seq_one_letter_code
_entity_poly.pdbx_strand_id
1 'polypeptide(L)'
;MLKVEDLIQRVEEWAFDRGIIQNSTAKAQLLKAVAELGELCDAEIKDDRYGQTDGVGDVLVCLIIYCHMRELSLPTCLNSAYEEIKNRQGRMVSGGAFIKES
;
A
#
# COMPACT_ATOMS: atom_id res chain seq x y z
N MET A 1 -20.66 -0.26 2.46
CA MET A 1 -19.21 -0.35 2.16
C MET A 1 -18.64 -1.43 3.06
N LEU A 2 -17.75 -2.27 2.55
CA LEU A 2 -17.11 -3.33 3.34
C LEU A 2 -16.11 -2.71 4.34
N LYS A 3 -15.76 -3.44 5.40
CA LYS A 3 -14.65 -3.03 6.26
C LYS A 3 -13.33 -3.28 5.53
N VAL A 4 -12.28 -2.55 5.90
CA VAL A 4 -10.96 -2.69 5.25
C VAL A 4 -10.41 -4.10 5.45
N GLU A 5 -10.65 -4.70 6.60
CA GLU A 5 -10.25 -6.08 6.91
C GLU A 5 -10.92 -7.08 5.95
N ASP A 6 -12.22 -6.88 5.66
CA ASP A 6 -12.95 -7.72 4.70
C ASP A 6 -12.40 -7.56 3.27
N LEU A 7 -11.93 -6.36 2.91
CA LEU A 7 -11.33 -6.09 1.61
C LEU A 7 -9.96 -6.74 1.46
N ILE A 8 -9.13 -6.71 2.51
CA ILE A 8 -7.82 -7.38 2.53
C ILE A 8 -8.02 -8.88 2.24
N GLN A 9 -8.93 -9.53 2.96
CA GLN A 9 -9.23 -10.95 2.75
C GLN A 9 -9.70 -11.24 1.32
N ARG A 10 -10.59 -10.40 0.76
CA ARG A 10 -11.08 -10.58 -0.62
C ARG A 10 -9.99 -10.42 -1.67
N VAL A 11 -9.00 -9.57 -1.44
CA VAL A 11 -7.84 -9.43 -2.32
C VAL A 11 -6.98 -10.68 -2.28
N GLU A 12 -6.76 -11.25 -1.10
CA GLU A 12 -6.03 -12.52 -0.94
C GLU A 12 -6.75 -13.67 -1.64
N GLU A 13 -8.06 -13.79 -1.45
CA GLU A 13 -8.91 -14.79 -2.13
C GLU A 13 -8.86 -14.61 -3.66
N TRP A 14 -9.03 -13.39 -4.14
CA TRP A 14 -8.92 -13.08 -5.58
C TRP A 14 -7.54 -13.44 -6.15
N ALA A 15 -6.46 -13.16 -5.42
CA ALA A 15 -5.11 -13.49 -5.84
C ALA A 15 -4.88 -15.00 -5.87
N PHE A 16 -5.43 -15.74 -4.91
CA PHE A 16 -5.38 -17.19 -4.87
C PHE A 16 -6.16 -17.81 -6.04
N ASP A 17 -7.38 -17.35 -6.29
CA ASP A 17 -8.26 -17.84 -7.37
C ASP A 17 -7.66 -17.61 -8.75
N ARG A 18 -6.87 -16.54 -8.91
CA ARG A 18 -6.16 -16.22 -10.16
C ARG A 18 -4.83 -16.94 -10.30
N GLY A 19 -4.42 -17.76 -9.33
CA GLY A 19 -3.15 -18.46 -9.37
C GLY A 19 -1.94 -17.57 -9.05
N ILE A 20 -2.15 -16.34 -8.57
CA ILE A 20 -1.06 -15.38 -8.29
C ILE A 20 -0.25 -15.88 -7.10
N ILE A 21 -0.90 -16.31 -6.03
CA ILE A 21 -0.23 -16.81 -4.83
C ILE A 21 0.67 -18.02 -5.15
N GLN A 22 0.21 -18.86 -6.06
CA GLN A 22 0.84 -20.13 -6.43
C GLN A 22 1.98 -19.96 -7.45
N ASN A 23 1.87 -18.97 -8.35
CA ASN A 23 2.77 -18.86 -9.51
C ASN A 23 3.63 -17.58 -9.53
N SER A 24 3.32 -16.58 -8.69
CA SER A 24 4.13 -15.37 -8.55
C SER A 24 5.20 -15.54 -7.45
N THR A 25 6.01 -14.51 -7.25
CA THR A 25 6.92 -14.41 -6.10
C THR A 25 6.64 -13.12 -5.33
N ALA A 26 6.94 -13.11 -4.02
CA ALA A 26 6.89 -11.88 -3.23
C ALA A 26 7.74 -10.76 -3.86
N LYS A 27 8.91 -11.11 -4.41
CA LYS A 27 9.76 -10.15 -5.11
C LYS A 27 9.06 -9.50 -6.31
N ALA A 28 8.36 -10.29 -7.11
CA ALA A 28 7.60 -9.77 -8.26
C ALA A 28 6.47 -8.83 -7.81
N GLN A 29 5.74 -9.18 -6.74
CA GLN A 29 4.66 -8.34 -6.20
C GLN A 29 5.20 -7.02 -5.61
N LEU A 30 6.35 -7.06 -4.95
CA LEU A 30 7.03 -5.84 -4.48
C LEU A 30 7.44 -4.93 -5.66
N LEU A 31 7.98 -5.50 -6.74
CA LEU A 31 8.32 -4.72 -7.94
C LEU A 31 7.07 -4.19 -8.65
N LYS A 32 5.97 -4.94 -8.65
CA LYS A 32 4.68 -4.47 -9.18
C LYS A 32 4.15 -3.30 -8.35
N ALA A 33 4.23 -3.34 -7.01
CA ALA A 33 3.86 -2.21 -6.16
C ALA A 33 4.62 -0.91 -6.51
N VAL A 34 5.91 -1.02 -6.89
CA VAL A 34 6.69 0.14 -7.37
C VAL A 34 6.19 0.62 -8.73
N ALA A 35 5.80 -0.29 -9.63
CA ALA A 35 5.20 0.09 -10.91
C ALA A 35 3.86 0.82 -10.71
N GLU A 36 2.96 0.31 -9.86
CA GLU A 36 1.67 0.96 -9.58
C GLU A 36 1.87 2.32 -8.89
N LEU A 37 2.89 2.45 -8.05
CA LEU A 37 3.25 3.74 -7.48
C LEU A 37 3.71 4.73 -8.56
N GLY A 38 4.37 4.25 -9.61
CA GLY A 38 4.72 5.05 -10.79
C GLY A 38 3.48 5.54 -11.55
N GLU A 39 2.48 4.67 -11.74
CA GLU A 39 1.19 5.04 -12.36
C GLU A 39 0.44 6.07 -11.49
N LEU A 40 0.46 5.91 -10.16
CA LEU A 40 -0.07 6.90 -9.22
C LEU A 40 0.65 8.26 -9.35
N CYS A 41 1.98 8.27 -9.50
CA CYS A 41 2.73 9.51 -9.70
C CYS A 41 2.36 10.21 -11.02
N ASP A 42 2.15 9.44 -12.09
CA ASP A 42 1.71 9.98 -13.38
C ASP A 42 0.30 10.58 -13.30
N ALA A 43 -0.63 9.91 -12.61
CA ALA A 43 -1.97 10.43 -12.35
C ALA A 43 -1.93 11.74 -11.53
N GLU A 44 -1.05 11.82 -10.52
CA GLU A 44 -0.85 13.02 -9.70
C GLU A 44 -0.36 14.20 -10.54
N ILE A 45 0.65 13.99 -11.40
CA ILE A 45 1.18 15.05 -12.28
C ILE A 45 0.12 15.58 -13.24
N LYS A 46 -0.86 14.74 -13.60
CA LYS A 46 -1.96 15.06 -14.52
C LYS A 46 -3.21 15.61 -13.83
N ASP A 47 -3.23 15.72 -12.50
CA ASP A 47 -4.42 16.04 -11.69
C ASP A 47 -5.62 15.11 -12.01
N ASP A 48 -5.33 13.85 -12.32
CA ASP A 48 -6.34 12.83 -12.62
C ASP A 48 -6.85 12.19 -11.33
N ARG A 49 -7.94 12.75 -10.78
CA ARG A 49 -8.56 12.26 -9.54
C ARG A 49 -9.02 10.80 -9.61
N TYR A 50 -9.42 10.34 -10.80
CA TYR A 50 -9.84 8.95 -10.98
C TYR A 50 -8.61 8.04 -10.94
N GLY A 51 -7.58 8.34 -11.74
CA GLY A 51 -6.31 7.62 -11.75
C GLY A 51 -5.60 7.62 -10.40
N GLN A 52 -5.69 8.71 -9.62
CA GLN A 52 -5.17 8.76 -8.25
C GLN A 52 -5.88 7.74 -7.34
N THR A 53 -7.20 7.62 -7.45
CA THR A 53 -7.99 6.69 -6.62
C THR A 53 -7.65 5.25 -6.97
N ASP A 54 -7.53 4.95 -8.26
CA ASP A 54 -7.18 3.64 -8.80
C ASP A 54 -5.74 3.25 -8.39
N GLY A 55 -4.77 4.13 -8.64
CA GLY A 55 -3.36 3.89 -8.34
C GLY A 55 -3.08 3.66 -6.85
N VAL A 56 -3.77 4.36 -5.94
CA VAL A 56 -3.67 4.05 -4.50
C VAL A 56 -4.19 2.63 -4.21
N GLY A 57 -5.30 2.24 -4.84
CA GLY A 57 -5.86 0.90 -4.72
C GLY A 57 -4.91 -0.18 -5.22
N ASP A 58 -4.30 0.00 -6.38
CA ASP A 58 -3.41 -0.98 -7.01
C ASP A 58 -2.10 -1.17 -6.22
N VAL A 59 -1.54 -0.08 -5.68
CA VAL A 59 -0.40 -0.16 -4.75
C VAL A 59 -0.78 -1.02 -3.53
N LEU A 60 -1.96 -0.80 -2.95
CA LEU A 60 -2.44 -1.59 -1.81
C LEU A 60 -2.67 -3.06 -2.17
N VAL A 61 -3.26 -3.37 -3.32
CA VAL A 61 -3.43 -4.75 -3.80
C VAL A 61 -2.09 -5.47 -3.88
N CYS A 62 -1.09 -4.85 -4.48
CA CYS A 62 0.26 -5.43 -4.58
C CYS A 62 0.89 -5.65 -3.21
N LEU A 63 0.72 -4.71 -2.28
CA LEU A 63 1.24 -4.83 -0.91
C LEU A 63 0.52 -5.90 -0.08
N ILE A 64 -0.81 -6.05 -0.23
CA ILE A 64 -1.58 -7.12 0.42
C ILE A 64 -1.05 -8.49 -0.02
N ILE A 65 -0.92 -8.70 -1.34
CA ILE A 65 -0.41 -9.95 -1.89
C ILE A 65 1.04 -10.19 -1.46
N TYR A 66 1.88 -9.15 -1.47
CA TYR A 66 3.26 -9.24 -0.96
C TYR A 66 3.30 -9.68 0.50
N CYS A 67 2.49 -9.06 1.36
CA CYS A 67 2.39 -9.40 2.77
C CYS A 67 1.97 -10.87 2.96
N HIS A 68 0.92 -11.31 2.26
CA HIS A 68 0.48 -12.71 2.31
C HIS A 68 1.60 -13.68 1.92
N MET A 69 2.33 -13.42 0.82
CA MET A 69 3.46 -14.25 0.38
C MET A 69 4.68 -14.24 1.31
N ARG A 70 4.72 -13.31 2.27
CA ARG A 70 5.79 -13.18 3.28
C ARG A 70 5.34 -13.57 4.68
N GLU A 71 4.12 -14.10 4.81
CA GLU A 71 3.51 -14.41 6.11
C GLU A 71 3.46 -13.17 7.02
N LEU A 72 3.24 -11.99 6.43
CA LEU A 72 3.07 -10.73 7.12
C LEU A 72 1.59 -10.34 7.15
N SER A 73 1.14 -9.79 8.26
CA SER A 73 -0.19 -9.19 8.40
C SER A 73 -0.10 -7.69 8.06
N LEU A 74 -0.79 -7.25 7.00
CA LEU A 74 -0.85 -5.82 6.65
C LEU A 74 -1.38 -4.95 7.81
N PRO A 75 -2.45 -5.33 8.53
CA PRO A 75 -2.88 -4.58 9.73
C PRO A 75 -1.80 -4.50 10.80
N THR A 76 -1.03 -5.57 11.02
CA THR A 76 0.08 -5.56 11.99
C THR A 76 1.22 -4.65 11.53
N CYS A 77 1.57 -4.66 10.25
CA CYS A 77 2.57 -3.76 9.68
C CYS A 77 2.14 -2.29 9.84
N LEU A 78 0.88 -1.97 9.53
CA LEU A 78 0.35 -0.62 9.70
C LEU A 78 0.29 -0.19 11.16
N ASN A 79 -0.15 -1.07 12.06
CA ASN A 79 -0.18 -0.80 13.49
C ASN A 79 1.25 -0.52 14.02
N SER A 80 2.24 -1.32 13.64
CA SER A 80 3.63 -1.07 14.01
C SER A 80 4.12 0.28 13.51
N ALA A 81 3.80 0.67 12.26
CA ALA A 81 4.15 1.98 11.75
C ALA A 81 3.45 3.12 12.50
N TYR A 82 2.18 2.92 12.88
CA TYR A 82 1.42 3.89 13.66
C TYR A 82 2.02 4.12 15.06
N GLU A 83 2.35 3.04 15.76
CA GLU A 83 2.99 3.09 17.09
C GLU A 83 4.31 3.89 17.07
N GLU A 84 5.06 3.83 15.97
CA GLU A 84 6.29 4.60 15.76
C GLU A 84 6.05 6.09 15.44
N ILE A 85 4.89 6.46 14.89
CA ILE A 85 4.60 7.84 14.47
C ILE A 85 3.71 8.60 15.45
N LYS A 86 2.87 7.92 16.24
CA LYS A 86 1.81 8.54 17.05
C LYS A 86 2.30 9.57 18.08
N ASN A 87 3.55 9.42 18.55
CA ASN A 87 4.14 10.31 19.55
C ASN A 87 5.23 11.24 18.97
N ARG A 88 5.44 11.24 17.64
CA ARG A 88 6.48 12.06 17.01
C ARG A 88 6.21 13.54 17.25
N GLN A 89 7.20 14.21 17.83
CA GLN A 89 7.24 15.68 17.90
C GLN A 89 7.95 16.22 16.66
N GLY A 90 7.54 17.40 16.21
CA GLY A 90 7.99 17.98 14.97
C GLY A 90 7.02 19.00 14.39
N ARG A 91 7.35 19.50 13.22
CA ARG A 91 6.56 20.54 12.54
C ARG A 91 6.52 20.33 11.04
N MET A 92 5.44 20.79 10.43
CA MET A 92 5.35 20.93 8.98
C MET A 92 6.19 22.12 8.50
N VAL A 93 6.84 21.98 7.35
CA VAL A 93 7.46 23.10 6.62
C VAL A 93 6.64 23.49 5.41
N SER A 94 6.83 24.72 4.92
CA SER A 94 6.12 25.27 3.75
C SER A 94 6.30 24.47 2.46
N GLY A 95 7.32 23.60 2.39
CA GLY A 95 7.53 22.66 1.28
C GLY A 95 6.76 21.34 1.39
N GLY A 96 5.85 21.18 2.36
CA GLY A 96 4.97 20.02 2.48
C GLY A 96 5.53 18.82 3.25
N ALA A 97 6.75 18.92 3.78
CA ALA A 97 7.38 17.85 4.56
C ALA A 97 7.19 18.05 6.07
N PHE A 98 7.08 16.93 6.80
CA PHE A 98 7.18 16.90 8.26
C PHE A 98 8.66 16.76 8.67
N ILE A 99 9.16 17.65 9.53
CA ILE A 99 10.50 17.56 10.12
C ILE A 99 10.35 17.13 11.58
N LYS A 100 10.96 15.98 11.91
CA LYS A 100 11.01 15.45 13.27
C LYS A 100 11.90 16.33 14.16
N GLU A 101 11.45 16.63 15.36
CA GLU A 101 12.29 17.21 16.41
C GLU A 101 13.27 16.14 16.94
N SER A 102 14.53 16.53 17.08
CA SER A 102 15.61 15.64 17.57
C SER A 102 15.65 15.60 19.09
#